data_AF-Q4SBI8-F1
#
_entry.id   AF-Q4SBI8-F1
#
_cell.length_a   1.000
_cell.length_b   1.000
_cell.length_c   1.000
_cell.angle_alpha   90.00
_cell.angle_beta   90.00
_cell.angle_gamma   90.00
#
_symmetry.space_group_name_H-M   'P 1'
#
loop_
_entity.id
_entity.type
_entity.pdbx_description
1 polymer ?
#
loop_
_entity_poly.entity_id
_entity_poly.type
_entity_poly.pdbx_seq_one_letter_code
_entity_poly.pdbx_strand_id
1 'polypeptide(L)'
;VGLWLVSMDMDQYASEFTARGVDGPQLLSLDGEKLKALGVCSHSDRAVLKKKLKEIKKMEEKRLKPEKEKKNKNAALEGEDKNKAK
;
A
#
# COMPACT_ATOMS: atom_id res chain seq x y z
N VAL A 1 -9.96 1.98 3.36
CA VAL A 1 -8.81 1.09 3.70
C VAL A 1 -9.16 -0.40 3.61
N GLY A 2 -10.29 -0.86 4.16
CA GLY A 2 -10.65 -2.29 4.18
C GLY A 2 -10.70 -3.00 2.82
N LEU A 3 -11.38 -2.43 1.81
CA LEU A 3 -11.45 -3.02 0.46
C LEU A 3 -10.07 -3.20 -0.21
N TRP A 4 -9.12 -2.31 0.10
CA TRP A 4 -7.77 -2.40 -0.43
C TRP A 4 -7.00 -3.56 0.21
N LEU A 5 -7.13 -3.74 1.51
CA LEU A 5 -6.54 -4.87 2.25
C LEU A 5 -7.14 -6.19 1.79
N VAL A 6 -8.45 -6.25 1.57
CA VAL A 6 -9.13 -7.44 0.99
C VAL A 6 -8.58 -7.79 -0.40
N SER A 7 -8.34 -6.79 -1.26
CA SER A 7 -7.77 -7.02 -2.60
C SER A 7 -6.32 -7.54 -2.60
N MET A 8 -5.69 -7.59 -1.42
CA MET A 8 -4.32 -8.03 -1.21
C MET A 8 -4.24 -9.28 -0.34
N ASP A 9 -5.37 -9.90 -0.03
CA ASP A 9 -5.47 -11.02 0.93
C ASP A 9 -4.90 -10.65 2.31
N MET A 10 -5.06 -9.38 2.68
CA MET A 10 -4.60 -8.78 3.93
C MET A 10 -5.74 -8.19 4.75
N ASP A 11 -6.98 -8.62 4.50
CA ASP A 11 -8.17 -8.14 5.21
C ASP A 11 -8.10 -8.41 6.72
N GLN A 12 -7.35 -9.44 7.13
CA GLN A 12 -7.00 -9.70 8.53
C GLN A 12 -6.44 -8.46 9.25
N TYR A 13 -5.67 -7.63 8.55
CA TYR A 13 -5.12 -6.39 9.08
C TYR A 13 -6.08 -5.20 8.98
N ALA A 14 -7.20 -5.31 8.26
CA ALA A 14 -8.15 -4.22 8.08
C ALA A 14 -8.82 -3.81 9.38
N SER A 15 -9.07 -4.77 10.26
CA SER A 15 -9.60 -4.50 11.60
C SER A 15 -8.60 -3.68 12.41
N GLU A 16 -7.33 -4.12 12.48
CA GLU A 16 -6.27 -3.39 13.18
C GLU A 16 -6.06 -1.99 12.61
N PHE A 17 -6.05 -1.84 11.28
CA PHE A 17 -5.85 -0.55 10.65
C PHE A 17 -6.97 0.43 10.98
N THR A 18 -8.22 -0.06 10.97
CA THR A 18 -9.39 0.76 11.33
C THR A 18 -9.40 1.08 12.83
N ALA A 19 -9.06 0.10 13.68
CA ALA A 19 -8.97 0.28 15.13
C ALA A 19 -7.89 1.30 15.53
N ARG A 20 -6.82 1.43 14.72
CA ARG A 20 -5.78 2.45 14.91
C ARG A 20 -6.06 3.78 14.20
N GLY A 21 -7.21 3.91 13.54
CA GLY A 21 -7.58 5.13 12.83
C GLY A 21 -6.70 5.40 11.60
N VAL A 22 -6.32 4.36 10.86
CA VAL A 22 -5.56 4.51 9.62
C VAL A 22 -6.50 4.70 8.45
N ASP A 23 -6.68 5.97 8.06
CA ASP A 23 -7.48 6.36 6.89
C ASP A 23 -6.70 6.28 5.58
N GLY A 24 -7.38 6.41 4.43
CA GLY A 24 -6.77 6.33 3.09
C GLY A 24 -5.49 7.17 2.91
N PRO A 25 -5.49 8.48 3.26
CA PRO A 25 -4.28 9.30 3.18
C PRO A 25 -3.19 8.84 4.16
N GLN A 26 -3.60 8.40 5.34
CA GLN A 26 -2.70 7.96 6.40
C GLN A 26 -2.05 6.62 6.06
N LEU A 27 -2.80 5.73 5.40
CA LEU A 27 -2.36 4.49 4.79
C LEU A 27 -1.20 4.78 3.83
N LEU A 28 -1.36 5.75 2.92
CA LEU A 28 -0.29 6.18 2.01
C LEU A 28 0.94 6.74 2.75
N SER A 29 0.75 7.33 3.92
CA SER A 29 1.84 7.84 4.78
C SER A 29 2.46 6.79 5.71
N LEU A 30 2.07 5.52 5.61
CA LEU A 30 2.62 4.47 6.47
C LEU A 30 4.06 4.13 6.11
N ASP A 31 4.85 3.90 7.15
CA ASP A 31 6.23 3.47 7.11
C ASP A 31 6.39 2.12 7.85
N GLY A 32 7.61 1.59 7.89
CA GLY A 32 7.87 0.31 8.55
C GLY A 32 7.62 0.30 10.06
N GLU A 33 7.71 1.47 10.71
CA GLU A 33 7.48 1.61 12.16
C GLU A 33 5.99 1.67 12.46
N LYS A 34 5.21 2.42 11.68
CA LYS A 34 3.76 2.46 11.76
C LYS A 34 3.14 1.12 11.41
N LEU A 35 3.67 0.40 10.42
CA LEU A 35 3.22 -0.97 10.12
C LEU A 35 3.46 -1.91 11.31
N LYS A 36 4.61 -1.80 11.98
CA LYS A 36 4.89 -2.57 13.20
C LYS A 36 3.94 -2.17 14.33
N ALA A 37 3.69 -0.88 14.49
CA ALA A 37 2.72 -0.38 15.46
C ALA A 37 1.32 -0.92 15.16
N LEU A 38 0.93 -1.06 13.90
CA LEU A 38 -0.35 -1.62 13.45
C LEU A 38 -0.51 -3.12 13.71
N GLY A 39 0.50 -3.82 14.22
CA GLY A 39 0.46 -5.26 14.44
C GLY A 39 1.05 -6.09 13.30
N VAL A 40 1.57 -5.44 12.24
CA VAL A 40 2.23 -6.11 11.13
C VAL A 40 3.68 -6.43 11.52
N CYS A 41 3.85 -7.53 12.24
CA CYS A 41 5.15 -8.00 12.71
C CYS A 41 5.92 -8.78 11.63
N SER A 42 5.20 -9.42 10.71
CA SER A 42 5.76 -10.22 9.62
C SER A 42 6.63 -9.39 8.69
N HIS A 43 7.84 -9.89 8.40
CA HIS A 43 8.75 -9.23 7.46
C HIS A 43 8.20 -9.25 6.02
N SER A 44 7.66 -10.39 5.60
CA SER A 44 7.02 -10.57 4.28
C SER A 44 5.87 -9.59 4.09
N ASP A 45 4.99 -9.48 5.09
CA ASP A 45 3.81 -8.60 4.98
C ASP A 45 4.20 -7.14 4.93
N ARG A 46 5.20 -6.72 5.73
CA ARG A 46 5.75 -5.37 5.64
C ARG A 46 6.30 -5.06 4.25
N ALA A 47 6.97 -6.01 3.58
CA ALA A 47 7.46 -5.82 2.23
C ALA A 47 6.32 -5.66 1.21
N VAL A 48 5.27 -6.49 1.32
CA VAL A 48 4.08 -6.42 0.46
C VAL A 48 3.33 -5.11 0.66
N LEU A 49 3.05 -4.72 1.89
CA LEU A 49 2.40 -3.46 2.24
C LEU A 49 3.22 -2.27 1.72
N LYS A 50 4.54 -2.24 1.97
CA LYS A 50 5.40 -1.15 1.50
C LYS A 50 5.42 -1.03 -0.03
N LYS A 51 5.44 -2.15 -0.76
CA LYS A 51 5.33 -2.17 -2.22
C LYS A 51 3.96 -1.66 -2.69
N LYS A 52 2.90 -2.08 -2.01
CA LYS A 52 1.53 -1.74 -2.38
C LYS A 52 1.16 -0.30 -2.01
N LEU A 53 1.76 0.28 -0.97
CA LEU A 53 1.64 1.71 -0.65
C LEU A 53 2.26 2.58 -1.75
N LYS A 54 3.41 2.19 -2.31
CA LYS A 54 3.97 2.84 -3.51
C LYS A 54 3.01 2.75 -4.70
N GLU A 55 2.41 1.57 -4.91
CA GLU A 55 1.45 1.36 -6.00
C GLU A 55 0.14 2.15 -5.80
N ILE A 56 -0.46 2.17 -4.59
CA ILE A 56 -1.66 2.98 -4.36
C ILE A 56 -1.34 4.46 -4.54
N LYS A 57 -0.22 4.98 -4.03
CA LYS A 57 0.12 6.40 -4.23
C LYS A 57 0.05 6.78 -5.71
N LYS A 58 0.51 5.89 -6.58
CA LYS A 58 0.45 6.03 -8.04
C LYS A 58 -0.97 5.80 -8.61
N MET A 59 -1.77 4.92 -8.02
CA MET A 59 -3.16 4.69 -8.44
C MET A 59 -4.12 5.78 -7.95
N GLU A 60 -3.95 6.33 -6.76
CA GLU A 60 -4.77 7.40 -6.16
C GLU A 60 -4.67 8.67 -7.02
N GLU A 61 -3.47 9.01 -7.49
CA GLU A 61 -3.25 10.11 -8.44
C GLU A 61 -3.99 9.88 -9.78
N LYS A 62 -4.11 8.62 -10.22
CA LYS A 62 -4.87 8.26 -11.42
C LYS A 62 -6.39 8.20 -11.18
N ARG A 63 -6.84 7.92 -9.94
CA ARG A 63 -8.25 7.73 -9.58
C ARG A 63 -9.00 9.07 -9.42
N LEU A 64 -8.30 10.18 -9.22
CA LEU A 64 -8.86 11.53 -9.18
C LEU A 64 -9.26 12.10 -10.55
N LYS A 65 -9.05 11.36 -11.66
CA LYS A 65 -9.59 11.72 -12.97
C LYS A 65 -10.70 10.75 -13.35
N PRO A 66 -11.97 11.04 -13.00
CA PRO A 66 -13.08 10.26 -13.46
C PRO A 66 -13.41 10.69 -14.89
N GLU A 67 -12.63 10.28 -15.89
CA GLU A 67 -13.18 10.27 -17.25
C GLU A 67 -12.45 9.31 -18.19
N LYS A 68 -13.23 8.28 -18.57
CA LYS A 68 -13.28 7.60 -19.86
C LYS A 68 -12.03 6.89 -20.38
N GLU A 69 -12.29 5.62 -20.69
CA GLU A 69 -11.66 4.82 -21.74
C GLU A 69 -10.33 4.11 -21.44
N LYS A 70 -10.50 2.80 -21.23
CA LYS A 70 -9.98 1.73 -22.09
C LYS A 70 -8.53 1.86 -22.59
N LYS A 71 -7.80 0.77 -22.30
CA LYS A 71 -6.79 0.12 -23.15
C LYS A 71 -5.34 0.49 -22.86
N ASN A 72 -4.61 -0.57 -22.50
CA ASN A 72 -3.17 -0.77 -22.60
C ASN A 72 -2.29 0.24 -21.86
N LYS A 73 -1.50 -0.26 -20.90
CA LYS A 73 -0.04 -0.34 -21.07
C LYS A 73 0.60 -0.95 -19.83
N ASN A 74 1.06 -2.17 -20.06
CA ASN A 74 2.25 -2.76 -19.45
C ASN A 74 3.40 -1.72 -19.47
N ALA A 75 4.32 -1.83 -18.51
CA ALA A 75 5.56 -1.05 -18.35
C ALA A 75 5.47 0.36 -17.71
N ALA A 76 6.56 0.73 -17.03
CA ALA A 76 6.78 1.87 -16.13
C ALA A 76 6.22 1.65 -14.71
N LEU A 77 7.00 1.30 -13.68
CA LEU A 77 8.25 1.96 -13.30
C LEU A 77 9.16 1.00 -12.52
N GLU A 78 10.31 0.69 -13.13
CA GLU A 78 11.60 0.61 -12.47
C GLU A 78 11.83 1.84 -11.57
N GLY A 79 12.53 1.66 -10.44
CA GLY A 79 12.89 2.75 -9.53
C GLY A 79 13.04 2.31 -8.07
N GLU A 80 14.10 1.54 -7.84
CA GLU A 80 15.00 1.45 -6.67
C GLU A 80 14.54 1.98 -5.29
N ASP A 81 14.81 1.20 -4.23
CA ASP A 81 15.85 1.61 -3.27
C ASP A 81 16.41 0.37 -2.54
N LYS A 82 17.71 0.15 -2.73
CA LYS A 82 18.52 -0.94 -2.20
C LYS A 82 18.95 -0.58 -0.78
N ASN A 83 18.77 -1.45 0.22
CA ASN A 83 19.74 -1.52 1.31
C ASN A 83 19.68 -2.85 2.09
N LYS A 84 20.64 -3.74 1.84
CA LYS A 84 21.45 -4.29 2.92
C LYS A 84 22.79 -4.75 2.37
N ALA A 85 23.79 -3.88 2.46
CA ALA A 85 25.20 -4.24 2.36
C ALA A 85 25.87 -4.00 3.71
N LYS A 86 26.02 -5.05 4.50
CA LYS A 86 27.28 -5.49 5.13
C LYS A 86 27.04 -6.78 5.91
#